data_AF-W9HDX6-F1
#
_entry.id   AF-W9HDX6-F1
#
_cell.length_a   1.000
_cell.length_b   1.000
_cell.length_c   1.000
_cell.angle_alpha   90.00
_cell.angle_beta   90.00
_cell.angle_gamma   90.00
#
_symmetry.space_group_name_H-M   'P 1'
#
loop_
_entity.id
_entity.type
_entity.pdbx_description
1 polymer ?
#
loop_
_entity_poly.entity_id
_entity_poly.type
_entity_poly.pdbx_seq_one_letter_code
_entity_poly.pdbx_strand_id
1 'polypeptide(L)'
;MQYSRAECKTVYSSLRCRQIFCKPGNAALRKSKAIKAVVQRHRLAVSYFSENDLIQILRQLLKQGIFESKYTAQSVYPELFPSPAVQKQTEQVPKPSSVPDQNPSIMEEQRAWRRELFNTGEYSDIELVSADKLYEAHRAIVCSWSPVIKRSCKFNLTKPDRTRPEPSEFGNGTAKASFNFRDADPQAVDCVVQFFYLWDYEARSIMPGRIFDQDGPREEETDDSHSADDATSDGPLLILHSRVFTLAHFSPVAVEI
;
A
#
# COMPACT_ATOMS: atom_id res chain seq x y z
N MET A 1 12.41 16.57 32.76
CA MET A 1 13.24 15.38 32.49
C MET A 1 13.47 15.26 30.99
N GLN A 2 14.66 14.81 30.61
CA GLN A 2 15.03 14.45 29.25
C GLN A 2 15.55 13.02 29.35
N TYR A 3 14.92 12.08 28.65
CA TYR A 3 15.28 10.66 28.72
C TYR A 3 16.46 10.39 27.80
N SER A 4 17.28 9.42 28.17
CA SER A 4 18.49 9.06 27.42
C SER A 4 18.17 8.52 26.03
N ARG A 5 19.16 8.58 25.13
CA ARG A 5 19.06 7.99 23.79
C ARG A 5 18.69 6.50 23.85
N ALA A 6 19.18 5.78 24.85
CA ALA A 6 18.92 4.35 25.04
C ALA A 6 17.45 4.08 25.43
N GLU A 7 16.89 4.81 26.38
CA GLU A 7 15.48 4.66 26.79
C GLU A 7 14.51 5.01 25.65
N CYS A 8 14.79 6.12 24.96
CA CYS A 8 14.01 6.54 23.79
C CYS A 8 14.09 5.49 22.66
N LYS A 9 15.27 4.89 22.44
CA LYS A 9 15.45 3.78 21.49
C LYS A 9 14.64 2.54 21.90
N THR A 10 14.62 2.17 23.17
CA THR A 10 13.84 1.01 23.66
C THR A 10 12.34 1.19 23.40
N VAL A 11 11.80 2.37 23.73
CA VAL A 11 10.38 2.69 23.45
C VAL A 11 10.10 2.73 21.95
N TYR A 12 10.97 3.34 21.14
CA TYR A 12 10.81 3.32 19.68
C TYR A 12 10.95 1.90 19.07
N SER A 13 11.76 1.02 19.65
CA SER A 13 11.94 -0.35 19.16
C SER A 13 10.69 -1.22 19.39
N SER A 14 9.85 -0.88 20.38
CA SER A 14 8.58 -1.56 20.64
C SER A 14 7.66 -1.54 19.41
N LEU A 15 7.34 -2.74 18.91
CA LEU A 15 6.46 -2.93 17.75
C LEU A 15 5.09 -2.27 17.96
N ARG A 16 4.51 -2.44 19.16
CA ARG A 16 3.24 -1.83 19.57
C ARG A 16 3.30 -0.30 19.51
N CYS A 17 4.38 0.31 20.00
CA CYS A 17 4.53 1.77 19.97
C CYS A 17 4.62 2.29 18.53
N ARG A 18 5.41 1.66 17.66
CA ARG A 18 5.50 2.03 16.22
C ARG A 18 4.17 1.88 15.49
N GLN A 19 3.48 0.74 15.64
CA GLN A 19 2.18 0.48 14.99
C GLN A 19 1.10 1.51 15.34
N ILE A 20 1.17 2.11 16.53
CA ILE A 20 0.20 3.11 16.99
C ILE A 20 0.66 4.52 16.64
N PHE A 21 1.90 4.89 16.93
CA PHE A 21 2.38 6.27 16.78
C PHE A 21 2.88 6.62 15.37
N CYS A 22 3.22 5.66 14.51
CA CYS A 22 3.51 5.95 13.09
C CYS A 22 2.25 6.26 12.25
N LYS A 23 1.03 6.13 12.81
CA LYS A 23 -0.19 6.56 12.11
C LYS A 23 -0.25 8.10 12.11
N PRO A 24 -0.55 8.78 11.00
CA PRO A 24 -0.37 10.23 10.86
C PRO A 24 -1.08 11.05 11.97
N GLY A 25 -2.33 10.70 12.32
CA GLY A 25 -3.07 11.36 13.40
C GLY A 25 -2.46 11.19 14.81
N ASN A 26 -1.70 10.11 15.04
CA ASN A 26 -0.98 9.88 16.30
C ASN A 26 0.45 10.43 16.26
N ALA A 27 1.10 10.42 15.09
CA ALA A 27 2.44 10.94 14.87
C ALA A 27 2.51 12.45 15.13
N ALA A 28 1.48 13.18 14.70
CA ALA A 28 1.32 14.62 14.93
C ALA A 28 1.04 15.03 16.40
N LEU A 29 0.87 14.08 17.34
CA LEU A 29 0.51 14.41 18.72
C LEU A 29 1.66 15.10 19.47
N ARG A 30 1.38 16.30 20.00
CA ARG A 30 2.33 17.08 20.84
C ARG A 30 1.89 17.28 22.29
N LYS A 31 0.59 17.10 22.58
CA LYS A 31 -0.03 17.34 23.90
C LYS A 31 -0.01 16.07 24.76
N SER A 32 0.57 16.13 25.97
CA SER A 32 0.67 14.97 26.88
C SER A 32 -0.67 14.30 27.19
N LYS A 33 -1.77 15.08 27.31
CA LYS A 33 -3.12 14.54 27.55
C LYS A 33 -3.60 13.63 26.42
N ALA A 34 -3.30 13.97 25.16
CA ALA A 34 -3.66 13.16 24.00
C ALA A 34 -2.78 11.91 23.88
N ILE A 35 -1.46 12.05 24.13
CA ILE A 35 -0.53 10.91 24.18
C ILE A 35 -0.97 9.92 25.28
N LYS A 36 -1.33 10.41 26.47
CA LYS A 36 -1.88 9.61 27.57
C LYS A 36 -3.15 8.86 27.16
N ALA A 37 -4.10 9.55 26.52
CA ALA A 37 -5.33 8.91 26.04
C ALA A 37 -5.05 7.76 25.04
N VAL A 38 -4.08 7.93 24.14
CA VAL A 38 -3.64 6.87 23.21
C VAL A 38 -2.96 5.71 23.95
N VAL A 39 -2.06 5.99 24.90
CA VAL A 39 -1.39 4.98 25.74
C VAL A 39 -2.42 4.14 26.50
N GLN A 40 -3.40 4.77 27.15
CA GLN A 40 -4.43 4.09 27.91
C GLN A 40 -5.41 3.31 27.02
N ARG A 41 -5.91 3.93 25.92
CA ARG A 41 -6.84 3.28 24.97
C ARG A 41 -6.28 1.98 24.39
N HIS A 42 -4.98 1.94 24.12
CA HIS A 42 -4.32 0.77 23.54
C HIS A 42 -3.60 -0.12 24.56
N ARG A 43 -3.72 0.18 25.87
CA ARG A 43 -3.01 -0.50 26.97
C ARG A 43 -1.52 -0.66 26.67
N LEU A 44 -0.87 0.43 26.23
CA LEU A 44 0.54 0.43 25.89
C LEU A 44 1.40 0.31 27.15
N ALA A 45 2.20 -0.74 27.19
CA ALA A 45 3.27 -0.95 28.15
C ALA A 45 4.57 -1.26 27.39
N VAL A 46 5.68 -0.75 27.91
CA VAL A 46 7.04 -1.14 27.54
C VAL A 46 7.70 -1.54 28.86
N SER A 47 8.42 -2.67 28.86
CA SER A 47 9.07 -3.16 30.08
C SER A 47 10.01 -2.10 30.67
N TYR A 48 10.09 -2.08 32.00
CA TYR A 48 10.91 -1.17 32.81
C TYR A 48 10.50 0.31 32.84
N PHE A 49 9.41 0.72 32.17
CA PHE A 49 8.89 2.10 32.23
C PHE A 49 7.52 2.18 32.92
N SER A 50 7.33 3.18 33.78
CA SER A 50 5.99 3.53 34.27
C SER A 50 5.15 4.14 33.14
N GLU A 51 3.81 4.21 33.31
CA GLU A 51 2.93 4.90 32.34
C GLU A 51 3.37 6.36 32.12
N ASN A 52 3.78 7.04 33.19
CA ASN A 52 4.24 8.43 33.13
C ASN A 52 5.56 8.57 32.35
N ASP A 53 6.53 7.68 32.58
CA ASP A 53 7.81 7.68 31.85
C ASP A 53 7.57 7.40 30.37
N LEU A 54 6.75 6.40 30.06
CA LEU A 54 6.37 6.05 28.69
C LEU A 54 5.72 7.25 27.98
N ILE A 55 4.81 7.97 28.62
CA ILE A 55 4.18 9.18 28.05
C ILE A 55 5.21 10.28 27.76
N GLN A 56 6.18 10.51 28.66
CA GLN A 56 7.21 11.54 28.45
C GLN A 56 8.22 11.14 27.37
N ILE A 57 8.66 9.87 27.32
CA ILE A 57 9.52 9.36 26.26
C ILE A 57 8.82 9.44 24.91
N LEU A 58 7.55 9.01 24.82
CA LEU A 58 6.75 9.15 23.60
C LEU A 58 6.62 10.61 23.18
N ARG A 59 6.39 11.54 24.12
CA ARG A 59 6.35 12.98 23.82
C ARG A 59 7.70 13.50 23.28
N GLN A 60 8.82 13.03 23.80
CA GLN A 60 10.16 13.38 23.31
C GLN A 60 10.37 12.87 21.87
N LEU A 61 10.05 11.59 21.60
CA LEU A 61 10.12 10.97 20.27
C LEU A 61 9.20 11.64 19.24
N LEU A 62 7.96 11.98 19.63
CA LEU A 62 6.99 12.68 18.79
C LEU A 62 7.43 14.12 18.49
N LYS A 63 8.00 14.83 19.48
CA LYS A 63 8.59 16.16 19.26
C LYS A 63 9.78 16.11 18.28
N GLN A 64 10.48 14.99 18.21
CA GLN A 64 11.59 14.75 17.28
C GLN A 64 11.14 14.26 15.89
N GLY A 65 9.84 14.10 15.62
CA GLY A 65 9.33 13.63 14.32
C GLY A 65 9.69 12.18 13.98
N ILE A 66 10.19 11.40 14.94
CA ILE A 66 10.74 10.05 14.71
C ILE A 66 9.66 9.05 14.27
N PHE A 67 8.40 9.27 14.66
CA PHE A 67 7.27 8.47 14.19
C PHE A 67 6.65 8.99 12.88
N GLU A 68 6.97 10.20 12.44
CA GLU A 68 6.41 10.83 11.23
C GLU A 68 7.15 10.39 9.97
N SER A 69 8.46 10.14 10.06
CA SER A 69 9.26 9.69 8.93
C SER A 69 10.26 8.60 9.33
N LYS A 70 10.29 7.53 8.51
CA LYS A 70 11.29 6.45 8.60
C LYS A 70 12.71 7.01 8.42
N TYR A 71 12.89 8.05 7.60
CA TYR A 71 14.18 8.72 7.41
C TYR A 71 14.66 9.39 8.71
N THR A 72 13.79 10.13 9.40
CA THR A 72 14.10 10.74 10.69
C THR A 72 14.46 9.69 11.74
N ALA A 73 13.70 8.58 11.81
CA ALA A 73 14.05 7.47 12.68
C ALA A 73 15.40 6.83 12.35
N GLN A 74 15.73 6.67 11.06
CA GLN A 74 16.99 6.11 10.60
C GLN A 74 18.18 7.05 10.86
N SER A 75 17.97 8.37 10.80
CA SER A 75 18.98 9.36 11.18
C SER A 75 19.29 9.30 12.68
N VAL A 76 18.27 9.18 13.54
CA VAL A 76 18.45 9.17 15.00
C VAL A 76 18.90 7.80 15.54
N TYR A 77 18.43 6.70 14.95
CA TYR A 77 18.71 5.32 15.36
C TYR A 77 19.16 4.45 14.17
N PRO A 78 20.27 4.78 13.48
CA PRO A 78 20.72 4.03 12.31
C PRO A 78 20.92 2.53 12.60
N GLU A 79 21.29 2.18 13.82
CA GLU A 79 21.48 0.79 14.24
C GLU A 79 20.19 -0.05 14.35
N LEU A 80 19.00 0.57 14.20
CA LEU A 80 17.73 -0.15 14.06
C LEU A 80 17.35 -0.45 12.60
N PHE A 81 18.11 0.08 11.65
CA PHE A 81 17.87 -0.05 10.21
C PHE A 81 19.12 -0.67 9.57
N PRO A 82 19.25 -2.01 9.57
CA PRO A 82 20.37 -2.67 8.92
C PRO A 82 20.36 -2.33 7.43
N SER A 83 21.30 -1.47 7.02
CA SER A 83 21.59 -1.27 5.61
C SER A 83 22.23 -2.55 5.07
N PRO A 84 21.89 -3.02 3.86
CA PRO A 84 22.81 -3.91 3.14
C PRO A 84 24.17 -3.21 3.06
N ALA A 85 25.24 -3.98 3.23
CA ALA A 85 26.60 -3.47 3.32
C ALA A 85 27.12 -3.01 1.94
N VAL A 86 26.69 -1.81 1.51
CA VAL A 86 27.37 -1.07 0.45
C VAL A 86 28.67 -0.54 1.03
N GLN A 87 29.79 -0.90 0.41
CA GLN A 87 31.12 -0.49 0.81
C GLN A 87 31.22 1.04 0.77
N LYS A 88 31.35 1.68 1.94
CA LYS A 88 31.66 3.11 2.01
C LYS A 88 33.13 3.33 1.64
N GLN A 89 33.38 3.60 0.36
CA GLN A 89 34.52 4.45 0.03
C GLN A 89 34.20 5.87 0.50
N THR A 90 35.13 6.43 1.28
CA THR A 90 34.96 7.74 1.92
C THR A 90 35.55 8.81 1.03
N GLU A 91 34.80 9.29 0.03
CA GLU A 91 35.14 10.54 -0.64
C GLU A 91 34.52 11.72 0.12
N GLN A 92 35.37 12.65 0.54
CA GLN A 92 34.97 13.89 1.19
C GLN A 92 34.41 14.84 0.11
N VAL A 93 33.14 15.24 0.23
CA VAL A 93 32.58 16.33 -0.58
C VAL A 93 32.29 17.53 0.33
N PRO A 94 32.64 18.78 -0.08
CA PRO A 94 32.53 19.94 0.79
C PRO A 94 31.09 20.39 1.07
N LYS A 95 30.97 21.14 2.18
CA LYS A 95 29.82 21.92 2.67
C LYS A 95 28.80 22.33 1.59
N PRO A 96 27.50 21.97 1.74
CA PRO A 96 26.49 22.27 0.72
C PRO A 96 26.22 23.78 0.59
N SER A 97 26.20 24.25 -0.65
CA SER A 97 25.72 25.58 -1.04
C SER A 97 24.19 25.60 -1.06
N SER A 98 23.59 26.75 -0.80
CA SER A 98 22.13 26.93 -0.75
C SER A 98 21.53 26.98 -2.16
N VAL A 99 20.97 25.86 -2.60
CA VAL A 99 20.07 25.74 -3.77
C VAL A 99 18.80 25.00 -3.28
N PRO A 100 17.58 25.35 -3.75
CA PRO A 100 16.38 24.62 -3.36
C PRO A 100 16.46 23.17 -3.84
N ASP A 101 16.44 22.23 -2.91
CA ASP A 101 16.54 20.80 -3.19
C ASP A 101 15.20 20.30 -3.77
N GLN A 102 15.07 20.38 -5.09
CA GLN A 102 13.92 19.87 -5.85
C GLN A 102 14.10 18.41 -6.29
N ASN A 103 15.05 17.68 -5.71
CA ASN A 103 15.16 16.25 -5.97
C ASN A 103 13.93 15.55 -5.36
N PRO A 104 13.09 14.86 -6.17
CA PRO A 104 11.98 14.08 -5.63
C PRO A 104 12.50 13.05 -4.63
N SER A 105 11.69 12.71 -3.63
CA SER A 105 12.09 11.68 -2.69
C SER A 105 12.34 10.36 -3.45
N ILE A 106 13.29 9.55 -3.00
CA ILE A 106 13.48 8.17 -3.52
C ILE A 106 12.14 7.39 -3.53
N MET A 107 11.23 7.68 -2.60
CA MET A 107 9.88 7.10 -2.57
C MET A 107 8.97 7.58 -3.72
N GLU A 108 9.12 8.83 -4.15
CA GLU A 108 8.38 9.44 -5.26
C GLU A 108 8.95 8.99 -6.61
N GLU A 109 10.28 8.91 -6.75
CA GLU A 109 10.95 8.30 -7.90
C GLU A 109 10.52 6.84 -8.09
N GLN A 110 10.53 6.04 -7.02
CA GLN A 110 10.07 4.65 -7.05
C GLN A 110 8.58 4.53 -7.40
N ARG A 111 7.73 5.47 -6.97
CA ARG A 111 6.31 5.52 -7.34
C ARG A 111 6.14 5.92 -8.82
N ALA A 112 6.90 6.89 -9.31
CA ALA A 112 6.89 7.30 -10.71
C ALA A 112 7.34 6.16 -11.63
N TRP A 113 8.45 5.51 -11.32
CA TRP A 113 8.95 4.33 -12.03
C TRP A 113 7.93 3.19 -12.06
N ARG A 114 7.28 2.89 -10.93
CA ARG A 114 6.21 1.88 -10.87
C ARG A 114 4.99 2.25 -11.73
N ARG A 115 4.63 3.53 -11.79
CA ARG A 115 3.55 4.01 -12.67
C ARG A 115 3.94 3.87 -14.14
N GLU A 116 5.19 4.15 -14.49
CA GLU A 116 5.68 3.97 -15.85
C GLU A 116 5.59 2.51 -16.29
N LEU A 117 6.13 1.58 -15.49
CA LEU A 117 6.05 0.13 -15.77
C LEU A 117 4.61 -0.40 -15.86
N PHE A 118 3.65 0.22 -15.17
CA PHE A 118 2.22 -0.10 -15.28
C PHE A 118 1.60 0.42 -16.58
N ASN A 119 2.00 1.62 -17.02
CA ASN A 119 1.48 2.27 -18.21
C ASN A 119 2.05 1.68 -19.52
N THR A 120 3.35 1.39 -19.55
CA THR A 120 4.05 0.94 -20.77
C THR A 120 4.09 -0.57 -20.92
N GLY A 121 4.10 -1.31 -19.81
CA GLY A 121 4.30 -2.76 -19.81
C GLY A 121 5.72 -3.20 -20.21
N GLU A 122 6.68 -2.28 -20.36
CA GLU A 122 8.07 -2.64 -20.67
C GLU A 122 8.66 -3.61 -19.64
N TYR A 123 9.52 -4.53 -20.08
CA TYR A 123 10.12 -5.58 -19.24
C TYR A 123 9.12 -6.57 -18.59
N SER A 124 7.89 -6.65 -19.10
CA SER A 124 6.90 -7.62 -18.65
C SER A 124 7.34 -9.09 -18.87
N ASP A 125 7.28 -9.88 -17.80
CA ASP A 125 7.61 -11.32 -17.80
C ASP A 125 6.41 -12.21 -17.39
N ILE A 126 5.23 -11.60 -17.20
CA ILE A 126 3.96 -12.28 -16.98
C ILE A 126 2.80 -11.52 -17.65
N GLU A 127 1.84 -12.27 -18.18
CA GLU A 127 0.53 -11.78 -18.62
C GLU A 127 -0.49 -12.08 -17.54
N LEU A 128 -1.28 -11.08 -17.14
CA LEU A 128 -2.49 -11.31 -16.34
C LEU A 128 -3.70 -11.21 -17.27
N VAL A 129 -4.60 -12.18 -17.21
CA VAL A 129 -5.74 -12.30 -18.13
C VAL A 129 -7.04 -12.17 -17.34
N SER A 130 -7.87 -11.16 -17.67
CA SER A 130 -9.29 -11.08 -17.31
C SER A 130 -10.16 -11.55 -18.49
N ALA A 131 -11.49 -11.54 -18.31
CA ALA A 131 -12.43 -11.93 -19.35
C ALA A 131 -12.39 -11.02 -20.60
N ASP A 132 -12.01 -9.75 -20.43
CA ASP A 132 -12.09 -8.68 -21.43
C ASP A 132 -10.74 -8.00 -21.74
N LYS A 133 -9.71 -8.20 -20.92
CA LYS A 133 -8.46 -7.45 -20.97
C LYS A 133 -7.24 -8.31 -20.57
N LEU A 134 -6.13 -8.09 -21.28
CA LEU A 134 -4.82 -8.63 -20.95
C LEU A 134 -3.95 -7.51 -20.37
N TYR A 135 -3.17 -7.82 -19.33
CA TYR A 135 -2.28 -6.89 -18.66
C TYR A 135 -0.83 -7.38 -18.77
N GLU A 136 -0.01 -6.58 -19.42
CA GLU A 136 1.45 -6.68 -19.44
C GLU A 136 2.00 -6.43 -18.01
N ALA A 137 2.52 -7.46 -17.35
CA ALA A 137 2.84 -7.41 -15.92
C ALA A 137 4.19 -8.03 -15.57
N HIS A 138 4.62 -7.79 -14.33
CA HIS A 138 5.96 -8.08 -13.86
C HIS A 138 5.94 -8.98 -12.61
N ARG A 139 6.50 -10.19 -12.71
CA ARG A 139 6.51 -11.22 -11.65
C ARG A 139 7.15 -10.69 -10.37
N ALA A 140 8.23 -9.91 -10.46
CA ALA A 140 8.87 -9.27 -9.32
C ALA A 140 7.92 -8.36 -8.51
N ILE A 141 7.00 -7.70 -9.19
CA ILE A 141 5.98 -6.82 -8.57
C ILE A 141 4.80 -7.68 -8.11
N VAL A 142 4.12 -8.38 -9.02
CA VAL A 142 2.83 -9.03 -8.71
C VAL A 142 2.97 -10.23 -7.77
N CYS A 143 4.09 -10.98 -7.82
CA CYS A 143 4.33 -12.08 -6.87
C CYS A 143 4.72 -11.60 -5.46
N SER A 144 5.08 -10.32 -5.31
CA SER A 144 5.35 -9.73 -3.99
C SER A 144 4.04 -9.35 -3.28
N TRP A 145 2.98 -9.04 -4.03
CA TRP A 145 1.67 -8.66 -3.52
C TRP A 145 0.64 -9.80 -3.53
N SER A 146 0.78 -10.77 -4.45
CA SER A 146 -0.12 -11.92 -4.53
C SER A 146 0.59 -13.26 -4.28
N PRO A 147 0.34 -13.90 -3.12
CA PRO A 147 0.73 -15.30 -2.88
C PRO A 147 0.07 -16.30 -3.84
N VAL A 148 -1.03 -15.92 -4.50
CA VAL A 148 -1.77 -16.75 -5.47
C VAL A 148 -1.00 -16.77 -6.80
N ILE A 149 -0.72 -15.59 -7.36
CA ILE A 149 0.08 -15.45 -8.59
C ILE A 149 1.49 -16.05 -8.36
N LYS A 150 2.11 -15.79 -7.21
CA LYS A 150 3.41 -16.38 -6.83
C LYS A 150 3.41 -17.91 -6.85
N ARG A 151 2.32 -18.55 -6.40
CA ARG A 151 2.17 -20.02 -6.46
C ARG A 151 2.00 -20.48 -7.90
N SER A 152 1.10 -19.86 -8.67
CA SER A 152 0.85 -20.20 -10.07
C SER A 152 2.13 -20.10 -10.92
N CYS A 153 2.90 -19.01 -10.79
CA CYS A 153 4.20 -18.84 -11.43
C CYS A 153 5.16 -20.01 -11.16
N LYS A 154 5.22 -20.52 -9.93
CA LYS A 154 6.06 -21.69 -9.59
C LYS A 154 5.54 -22.97 -10.22
N PHE A 155 4.23 -23.22 -10.18
CA PHE A 155 3.64 -24.41 -10.80
C PHE A 155 3.83 -24.45 -12.32
N ASN A 156 3.68 -23.31 -13.01
CA ASN A 156 3.88 -23.22 -14.45
C ASN A 156 5.36 -23.49 -14.84
N LEU A 157 6.32 -23.03 -14.03
CA LEU A 157 7.75 -23.34 -14.21
C LEU A 157 8.11 -24.82 -13.95
N THR A 158 7.23 -25.61 -13.31
CA THR A 158 7.51 -26.99 -12.90
C THR A 158 6.83 -28.04 -13.80
N LYS A 159 5.98 -27.62 -14.74
CA LYS A 159 5.37 -28.52 -15.74
C LYS A 159 6.20 -28.51 -17.03
N PRO A 160 6.88 -29.61 -17.40
CA PRO A 160 7.34 -29.77 -18.78
C PRO A 160 6.11 -29.85 -19.69
N ASP A 161 6.17 -29.15 -20.82
CA ASP A 161 5.07 -29.07 -21.78
C ASP A 161 4.66 -30.47 -22.29
N ARG A 162 3.35 -30.72 -22.33
CA ARG A 162 2.74 -31.93 -22.90
C ARG A 162 1.57 -31.60 -23.82
N THR A 163 1.32 -30.33 -24.14
CA THR A 163 0.14 -29.92 -24.91
C THR A 163 0.36 -28.63 -25.70
N ARG A 164 1.43 -28.56 -26.48
CA ARG A 164 1.60 -27.51 -27.49
C ARG A 164 2.02 -28.08 -28.85
N PRO A 165 1.36 -27.68 -29.96
CA PRO A 165 1.85 -27.94 -31.31
C PRO A 165 3.17 -27.21 -31.58
N GLU A 166 3.95 -27.74 -32.52
CA GLU A 166 5.29 -27.30 -32.94
C GLU A 166 5.54 -25.78 -32.90
N PRO A 167 6.73 -25.33 -32.40
CA PRO A 167 7.11 -23.93 -32.47
C PRO A 167 7.42 -23.54 -33.92
N SER A 168 6.70 -22.55 -34.45
CA SER A 168 7.08 -21.87 -35.68
C SER A 168 8.48 -21.25 -35.52
N GLU A 169 9.40 -21.54 -36.44
CA GLU A 169 10.86 -21.29 -36.34
C GLU A 169 11.30 -19.80 -36.32
N PHE A 170 10.41 -18.86 -36.03
CA PHE A 170 10.69 -17.43 -35.98
C PHE A 170 10.29 -16.81 -34.63
N GLY A 171 11.16 -16.97 -33.63
CA GLY A 171 11.08 -16.23 -32.38
C GLY A 171 11.85 -16.89 -31.24
N ASN A 172 12.82 -16.17 -30.67
CA ASN A 172 13.45 -16.51 -29.39
C ASN A 172 12.50 -16.21 -28.21
N GLY A 173 11.28 -16.74 -28.29
CA GLY A 173 10.23 -16.52 -27.31
C GLY A 173 10.46 -17.34 -26.06
N THR A 174 11.18 -16.78 -25.09
CA THR A 174 11.05 -17.23 -23.70
C THR A 174 9.56 -17.16 -23.33
N ALA A 175 8.92 -18.31 -23.12
CA ALA A 175 7.49 -18.38 -22.90
C ALA A 175 7.11 -17.55 -21.66
N LYS A 176 6.46 -16.41 -21.90
CA LYS A 176 5.98 -15.49 -20.87
C LYS A 176 5.02 -16.23 -19.95
N ALA A 177 5.15 -16.04 -18.64
CA ALA A 177 4.23 -16.70 -17.71
C ALA A 177 2.81 -16.11 -17.91
N SER A 178 1.77 -16.89 -17.64
CA SER A 178 0.40 -16.38 -17.66
C SER A 178 -0.36 -16.73 -16.38
N PHE A 179 -1.20 -15.80 -15.92
CA PHE A 179 -2.14 -16.00 -14.81
C PHE A 179 -3.53 -15.53 -15.23
N ASN A 180 -4.51 -16.44 -15.22
CA ASN A 180 -5.87 -16.14 -15.62
C ASN A 180 -6.76 -15.99 -14.38
N PHE A 181 -7.42 -14.84 -14.25
CA PHE A 181 -8.34 -14.50 -13.16
C PHE A 181 -9.71 -15.21 -13.27
N ARG A 182 -9.96 -15.94 -14.36
CA ARG A 182 -11.22 -16.63 -14.71
C ARG A 182 -12.39 -15.66 -14.73
N ASP A 183 -13.55 -16.10 -14.22
CA ASP A 183 -14.82 -15.38 -14.14
C ASP A 183 -14.83 -14.27 -13.07
N ALA A 184 -13.65 -13.79 -12.67
CA ALA A 184 -13.53 -12.65 -11.77
C ALA A 184 -14.07 -11.38 -12.43
N ASP A 185 -14.79 -10.60 -11.64
CA ASP A 185 -15.27 -9.25 -11.97
C ASP A 185 -14.16 -8.40 -12.62
N PRO A 186 -14.27 -8.02 -13.91
CA PRO A 186 -13.25 -7.25 -14.61
C PRO A 186 -12.87 -5.94 -13.93
N GLN A 187 -13.82 -5.28 -13.27
CA GLN A 187 -13.55 -4.06 -12.51
C GLN A 187 -12.65 -4.34 -11.30
N ALA A 188 -12.92 -5.42 -10.58
CA ALA A 188 -12.07 -5.85 -9.46
C ALA A 188 -10.68 -6.31 -9.94
N VAL A 189 -10.57 -6.87 -11.15
CA VAL A 189 -9.27 -7.19 -11.75
C VAL A 189 -8.49 -5.92 -12.11
N ASP A 190 -9.09 -4.96 -12.80
CA ASP A 190 -8.41 -3.69 -13.13
C ASP A 190 -7.91 -2.98 -11.86
N CYS A 191 -8.74 -2.95 -10.81
CA CYS A 191 -8.37 -2.43 -9.50
C CYS A 191 -7.24 -3.21 -8.81
N VAL A 192 -7.21 -4.55 -8.88
CA VAL A 192 -6.11 -5.34 -8.25
C VAL A 192 -4.79 -5.19 -9.00
N VAL A 193 -4.81 -5.04 -10.33
CA VAL A 193 -3.59 -4.78 -11.10
C VAL A 193 -3.08 -3.36 -10.83
N GLN A 194 -3.94 -2.33 -10.82
CA GLN A 194 -3.57 -0.98 -10.38
C GLN A 194 -2.92 -1.00 -8.98
N PHE A 195 -3.55 -1.69 -8.01
CA PHE A 195 -3.05 -1.80 -6.64
C PHE A 195 -1.62 -2.36 -6.54
N PHE A 196 -1.25 -3.38 -7.33
CA PHE A 196 0.08 -3.99 -7.29
C PHE A 196 1.22 -3.01 -7.64
N TYR A 197 0.92 -2.01 -8.48
CA TYR A 197 1.89 -1.03 -8.97
C TYR A 197 1.83 0.28 -8.17
N LEU A 198 0.62 0.84 -8.04
CA LEU A 198 0.38 2.19 -7.54
C LEU A 198 0.14 2.27 -6.02
N TRP A 199 -0.20 1.12 -5.39
CA TRP A 199 -0.73 1.01 -4.01
C TRP A 199 -2.05 1.74 -3.77
N ASP A 200 -2.73 2.06 -4.86
CA ASP A 200 -4.01 2.75 -4.92
C ASP A 200 -4.75 2.27 -6.18
N TYR A 201 -6.05 2.55 -6.28
CA TYR A 201 -6.83 2.22 -7.48
C TYR A 201 -8.09 3.06 -7.61
N GLU A 202 -8.40 3.44 -8.85
CA GLU A 202 -9.61 4.15 -9.19
C GLU A 202 -10.78 3.18 -9.31
N ALA A 203 -11.56 3.07 -8.23
CA ALA A 203 -12.88 2.49 -8.27
C ALA A 203 -13.79 3.30 -9.21
N ARG A 204 -13.86 2.90 -10.49
CA ARG A 204 -14.81 3.48 -11.46
C ARG A 204 -16.20 3.53 -10.81
N SER A 205 -16.76 4.73 -10.70
CA SER A 205 -17.96 4.97 -9.90
C SER A 205 -19.06 3.96 -10.23
N ILE A 206 -19.52 3.20 -9.23
CA ILE A 206 -20.59 2.19 -9.36
C ILE A 206 -21.96 2.89 -9.35
N MET A 207 -22.03 4.01 -10.07
CA MET A 207 -23.24 4.74 -10.38
C MET A 207 -23.55 4.47 -11.85
N PRO A 208 -24.37 3.44 -12.18
CA PRO A 208 -25.11 3.51 -13.42
C PRO A 208 -25.85 4.85 -13.38
N GLY A 209 -25.60 5.70 -14.38
CA GLY A 209 -26.11 7.06 -14.36
C GLY A 209 -27.61 7.05 -14.09
N ARG A 210 -28.03 7.73 -13.02
CA ARG A 210 -29.43 8.16 -12.93
C ARG A 210 -29.62 9.12 -14.09
N ILE A 211 -30.14 8.57 -15.18
CA ILE A 211 -30.85 9.33 -16.20
C ILE A 211 -32.03 9.95 -15.45
N PHE A 212 -31.80 11.13 -14.88
CA PHE A 212 -32.89 12.05 -14.62
C PHE A 212 -33.27 12.59 -15.99
N ASP A 213 -34.23 11.92 -16.61
CA ASP A 213 -35.00 12.49 -17.71
C ASP A 213 -35.63 13.79 -17.18
N GLN A 214 -34.97 14.92 -17.47
CA GLN A 214 -35.56 16.24 -17.26
C GLN A 214 -36.47 16.54 -18.44
N ASP A 215 -37.72 16.09 -18.34
CA ASP A 215 -38.80 16.59 -19.17
C ASP A 215 -40.11 16.63 -18.35
N GLY A 216 -40.76 17.80 -18.27
CA GLY A 216 -42.00 18.01 -17.52
C GLY A 216 -41.93 19.02 -16.35
N PRO A 217 -42.92 19.91 -16.15
CA PRO A 217 -42.73 21.17 -15.42
C PRO A 217 -43.16 21.20 -13.94
N ARG A 218 -42.63 22.22 -13.24
CA ARG A 218 -43.07 22.77 -11.94
C ARG A 218 -44.59 22.89 -11.76
N GLU A 219 -45.13 22.32 -10.67
CA GLU A 219 -46.14 22.84 -9.70
C GLU A 219 -45.97 21.99 -8.40
N GLU A 220 -46.04 22.45 -7.14
CA GLU A 220 -46.06 23.80 -6.51
C GLU A 220 -45.23 23.77 -5.18
N GLU A 221 -45.74 24.17 -4.01
CA GLU A 221 -45.05 24.12 -2.69
C GLU A 221 -45.83 23.32 -1.62
N THR A 222 -45.16 22.44 -0.85
CA THR A 222 -45.51 22.18 0.57
C THR A 222 -44.25 21.88 1.39
N ASP A 223 -44.10 22.65 2.47
CA ASP A 223 -43.18 22.40 3.58
C ASP A 223 -43.53 21.10 4.30
N ASP A 224 -42.59 20.16 4.40
CA ASP A 224 -42.60 19.19 5.50
C ASP A 224 -41.19 18.70 5.84
N SER A 225 -40.86 18.78 7.12
CA SER A 225 -39.49 18.59 7.61
C SER A 225 -39.16 17.12 7.85
N HIS A 226 -38.33 16.53 6.98
CA HIS A 226 -37.60 15.30 7.32
C HIS A 226 -36.15 15.34 6.87
N SER A 227 -35.25 15.50 7.85
CA SER A 227 -33.83 15.19 7.71
C SER A 227 -33.64 13.68 7.55
N ALA A 228 -33.67 13.19 6.32
CA ALA A 228 -33.14 11.87 6.00
C ALA A 228 -31.61 11.94 5.98
N ASP A 229 -30.96 11.12 6.80
CA ASP A 229 -29.50 10.98 6.78
C ASP A 229 -29.02 10.65 5.35
N ASP A 230 -28.15 11.49 4.80
CA ASP A 230 -27.32 11.13 3.65
C ASP A 230 -26.25 10.13 4.11
N ALA A 231 -26.70 8.93 4.45
CA ALA A 231 -25.87 7.78 4.70
C ALA A 231 -25.26 7.35 3.36
N THR A 232 -24.13 7.97 3.01
CA THR A 232 -23.31 7.64 1.83
C THR A 232 -23.25 6.14 1.65
N SER A 233 -23.74 5.68 0.50
CA SER A 233 -23.82 4.25 0.18
C SER A 233 -22.42 3.71 -0.15
N ASP A 234 -21.62 3.49 0.90
CA ASP A 234 -20.27 2.92 0.83
C ASP A 234 -20.29 1.41 0.54
N GLY A 235 -21.47 0.77 0.57
CA GLY A 235 -21.66 -0.66 0.35
C GLY A 235 -21.00 -1.20 -0.93
N PRO A 236 -21.25 -0.62 -2.12
CA PRO A 236 -20.62 -1.04 -3.38
C PRO A 236 -19.10 -0.90 -3.36
N LEU A 237 -18.58 0.17 -2.74
CA LEU A 237 -17.14 0.43 -2.62
C LEU A 237 -16.46 -0.58 -1.67
N LEU A 238 -17.10 -0.88 -0.54
CA LEU A 238 -16.65 -1.91 0.41
C LEU A 238 -16.63 -3.30 -0.22
N ILE A 239 -17.66 -3.64 -1.02
CA ILE A 239 -17.72 -4.87 -1.79
C ILE A 239 -16.55 -4.93 -2.80
N LEU A 240 -16.30 -3.87 -3.56
CA LEU A 240 -15.16 -3.81 -4.49
C LEU A 240 -13.81 -3.97 -3.75
N HIS A 241 -13.59 -3.26 -2.65
CA HIS A 241 -12.38 -3.40 -1.83
C HIS A 241 -12.19 -4.85 -1.33
N SER A 242 -13.28 -5.51 -0.90
CA SER A 242 -13.23 -6.92 -0.48
C SER A 242 -12.89 -7.88 -1.62
N ARG A 243 -13.41 -7.63 -2.84
CA ARG A 243 -13.09 -8.41 -4.06
C ARG A 243 -11.62 -8.25 -4.43
N VAL A 244 -11.12 -7.01 -4.47
CA VAL A 244 -9.71 -6.69 -4.76
C VAL A 244 -8.77 -7.37 -3.75
N PHE A 245 -9.07 -7.27 -2.46
CA PHE A 245 -8.30 -7.95 -1.41
C PHE A 245 -8.32 -9.47 -1.57
N THR A 246 -9.48 -10.04 -1.92
CA THR A 246 -9.67 -11.47 -2.16
C THR A 246 -8.83 -11.92 -3.35
N LEU A 247 -8.93 -11.28 -4.51
CA LEU A 247 -8.16 -11.62 -5.72
C LEU A 247 -6.64 -11.54 -5.50
N ALA A 248 -6.17 -10.60 -4.67
CA ALA A 248 -4.75 -10.50 -4.33
C ALA A 248 -4.28 -11.70 -3.46
N HIS A 249 -5.01 -12.04 -2.40
CA HIS A 249 -4.51 -12.94 -1.35
C HIS A 249 -5.02 -14.39 -1.46
N PHE A 250 -6.19 -14.59 -2.04
CA PHE A 250 -6.92 -15.86 -2.09
C PHE A 250 -7.25 -16.23 -3.54
N SER A 251 -7.18 -17.53 -3.83
CA SER A 251 -7.77 -18.03 -5.07
C SER A 251 -9.29 -18.05 -4.88
N PRO A 252 -10.12 -17.52 -5.81
CA PRO A 252 -11.56 -17.74 -5.77
C PRO A 252 -11.92 -19.24 -5.88
N VAL A 253 -10.99 -20.06 -6.40
CA VAL A 253 -11.07 -21.53 -6.32
C VAL A 253 -10.55 -21.98 -4.96
N ALA A 254 -11.45 -21.98 -3.98
CA ALA A 254 -11.26 -22.58 -2.66
C ALA A 254 -12.46 -23.47 -2.24
N VAL A 255 -13.23 -23.95 -3.22
CA VAL A 255 -14.17 -25.08 -3.08
C VAL A 255 -14.15 -25.90 -4.38
N GLU A 256 -13.34 -26.94 -4.40
CA GLU A 256 -13.66 -28.25 -5.00
C GLU A 256 -12.72 -29.27 -4.33
N ILE A 257 -13.26 -30.45 -4.03
CA ILE A 257 -12.71 -31.45 -3.09
C ILE A 257 -11.75 -32.40 -3.81
#